data_AF-W8BU74-F1
#
_entry.id   AF-W8BU74-F1
#
_cell.length_a   1.000
_cell.length_b   1.000
_cell.length_c   1.000
_cell.angle_alpha   90.00
_cell.angle_beta   90.00
_cell.angle_gamma   90.00
#
_symmetry.space_group_name_H-M   'P 1'
#
loop_
_entity.id
_entity.type
_entity.pdbx_description
1 polymer ?
#
loop_
_entity_poly.entity_id
_entity_poly.type
_entity_poly.pdbx_seq_one_letter_code
_entity_poly.pdbx_strand_id
1 'polypeptide(L)'
;MEALYHQTNRMIQEIEQSFQKLSQLNGPNTTDVENEIQMKITAVNSNCDRLDVLLYKVPASQRPSTKMRIDQLKYDTRHLLSSLQLYREKKQRRLVEMSEREQLLSHRFTANGSGPTDTCLEIDYSLQHHTQLNNAHQGVDEMIASGGNILSSLINQRETLKGAHRRIHAIGSTLGLSNHTMKLIERRFVEDKYVMLGGMFVTLLIIALVIYFVVF
;
A
#
# COMPACT_ATOMS: atom_id res chain seq x y z
N MET A 1 22.22 0.51 11.88
CA MET A 1 20.79 0.63 11.56
C MET A 1 20.53 1.89 10.76
N GLU A 2 20.96 3.05 11.25
CA GLU A 2 20.78 4.35 10.60
C GLU A 2 21.46 4.44 9.22
N ALA A 3 22.70 3.96 9.09
CA ALA A 3 23.39 3.89 7.79
C ALA A 3 22.63 3.06 6.74
N LEU A 4 22.08 1.91 7.16
CA LEU A 4 21.33 1.03 6.27
C LEU A 4 19.96 1.63 5.91
N TYR A 5 19.34 2.35 6.84
CA TYR A 5 18.11 3.11 6.57
C TYR A 5 18.33 4.21 5.51
N HIS A 6 19.38 5.01 5.64
CA HIS A 6 19.71 6.05 4.63
C HIS A 6 20.07 5.45 3.28
N GLN A 7 20.80 4.32 3.27
CA GLN A 7 21.10 3.59 2.05
C GLN A 7 19.82 3.09 1.36
N THR A 8 18.91 2.47 2.10
CA THR A 8 17.61 2.00 1.57
C THR A 8 16.79 3.16 1.02
N ASN A 9 16.73 4.29 1.73
CA ASN A 9 15.99 5.46 1.29
C ASN A 9 16.58 6.06 0.00
N ARG A 10 17.90 6.10 -0.12
CA ARG A 10 18.57 6.51 -1.37
C ARG A 10 18.24 5.57 -2.53
N MET A 11 18.25 4.25 -2.31
CA MET A 11 17.87 3.28 -3.34
C MET A 11 16.41 3.45 -3.80
N ILE A 12 15.49 3.80 -2.88
CA ILE A 12 14.10 4.12 -3.25
C ILE A 12 14.03 5.34 -4.17
N GLN A 13 14.76 6.42 -3.84
CA GLN A 13 14.82 7.60 -4.71
C GLN A 13 15.42 7.28 -6.09
N GLU A 14 16.45 6.44 -6.14
CA GLU A 14 17.04 5.98 -7.41
C GLU A 14 16.05 5.12 -8.23
N ILE A 15 15.20 4.33 -7.58
CA ILE A 15 14.11 3.59 -8.22
C ILE A 15 13.08 4.55 -8.81
N GLU A 16 12.64 5.56 -8.05
CA GLU A 16 11.70 6.57 -8.54
C GLU A 16 12.24 7.35 -9.75
N GLN A 17 13.50 7.74 -9.73
CA GLN A 17 14.17 8.36 -10.88
C GLN A 17 14.24 7.41 -12.08
N SER A 18 14.47 6.12 -11.84
CA SER A 18 14.47 5.09 -12.90
C SER A 18 13.06 4.91 -13.49
N PHE A 19 12.00 5.01 -12.67
CA PHE A 19 10.61 5.04 -13.13
C PHE A 19 10.29 6.30 -13.95
N GLN A 20 10.83 7.47 -13.58
CA GLN A 20 10.67 8.69 -14.39
C GLN A 20 11.38 8.56 -15.75
N LYS A 21 12.55 7.92 -15.80
CA LYS A 21 13.21 7.60 -17.08
C LYS A 21 12.39 6.60 -17.89
N LEU A 22 11.81 5.59 -17.23
CA LEU A 22 10.94 4.59 -17.85
C LEU A 22 9.67 5.21 -18.47
N SER A 23 9.10 6.23 -17.84
CA SER A 23 7.92 6.92 -18.38
C SER A 23 8.25 7.83 -19.59
N GLN A 24 9.47 8.34 -19.67
CA GLN A 24 9.94 9.17 -20.78
C GLN A 24 10.41 8.34 -21.98
N LEU A 25 11.00 7.16 -21.73
CA LEU A 25 11.44 6.22 -22.76
C LEU A 25 10.30 5.28 -23.17
N ASN A 26 9.57 5.63 -24.24
CA ASN A 26 8.65 4.71 -24.92
C ASN A 26 9.40 3.96 -26.04
N GLY A 27 10.09 2.85 -25.72
CA GLY A 27 10.86 2.11 -26.72
C GLY A 27 11.35 0.72 -26.30
N PRO A 28 12.15 0.03 -27.13
CA PRO A 28 12.70 -1.30 -26.81
C PRO A 28 13.66 -1.31 -25.61
N ASN A 29 14.29 -0.18 -25.30
CA ASN A 29 15.18 0.00 -24.13
C ASN A 29 14.44 -0.01 -22.77
N THR A 30 13.10 -0.03 -22.80
CA THR A 30 12.26 -0.04 -21.59
C THR A 30 12.43 -1.35 -20.81
N THR A 31 12.70 -2.47 -21.47
CA THR A 31 12.79 -3.79 -20.81
C THR A 31 14.04 -3.91 -19.92
N ASP A 32 15.16 -3.32 -20.31
CA ASP A 32 16.39 -3.33 -19.50
C ASP A 32 16.23 -2.50 -18.22
N VAL A 33 15.59 -1.33 -18.36
CA VAL A 33 15.27 -0.45 -17.22
C VAL A 33 14.25 -1.10 -16.28
N GLU A 34 13.24 -1.83 -16.80
CA GLU A 34 12.32 -2.61 -15.98
C GLU A 34 13.06 -3.68 -15.14
N ASN A 35 14.01 -4.39 -15.75
CA ASN A 35 14.80 -5.41 -15.07
C ASN A 35 15.72 -4.78 -14.01
N GLU A 36 16.33 -3.64 -14.31
CA GLU A 36 17.12 -2.87 -13.34
C GLU A 36 16.27 -2.40 -12.14
N ILE A 37 15.08 -1.86 -12.40
CA ILE A 37 14.15 -1.46 -11.34
C ILE A 37 13.76 -2.67 -10.49
N GLN A 38 13.43 -3.79 -11.12
CA GLN A 38 13.07 -5.02 -10.39
C GLN A 38 14.20 -5.49 -9.47
N MET A 39 15.44 -5.53 -9.96
CA MET A 39 16.61 -5.90 -9.15
C MET A 39 16.81 -4.94 -7.97
N LYS A 40 16.69 -3.63 -8.20
CA LYS A 40 16.81 -2.61 -7.15
C LYS A 40 15.72 -2.76 -6.08
N ILE A 41 14.47 -3.02 -6.47
CA ILE A 41 13.37 -3.28 -5.53
C ILE A 41 13.66 -4.53 -4.69
N THR A 42 14.12 -5.63 -5.31
CA THR A 42 14.49 -6.85 -4.56
C THR A 42 15.61 -6.59 -3.55
N ALA A 43 16.60 -5.77 -3.92
CA ALA A 43 17.66 -5.35 -3.00
C ALA A 43 17.13 -4.49 -1.84
N VAL A 44 16.23 -3.53 -2.12
CA VAL A 44 15.55 -2.72 -1.09
C VAL A 44 14.74 -3.60 -0.14
N ASN A 45 14.00 -4.58 -0.66
CA ASN A 45 13.21 -5.50 0.16
C ASN A 45 14.11 -6.33 1.10
N SER A 46 15.21 -6.89 0.57
CA SER A 46 16.22 -7.58 1.40
C SER A 46 16.81 -6.69 2.49
N ASN A 47 17.03 -5.40 2.20
CA ASN A 47 17.50 -4.44 3.20
C ASN A 47 16.44 -4.11 4.25
N CYS A 48 15.16 -4.05 3.88
CA CYS A 48 14.04 -3.91 4.82
C CYS A 48 13.97 -5.12 5.77
N ASP A 49 14.12 -6.35 5.26
CA ASP A 49 14.16 -7.55 6.10
C ASP A 49 15.34 -7.53 7.08
N ARG A 50 16.52 -7.04 6.63
CA ARG A 50 17.68 -6.83 7.51
C ARG A 50 17.42 -5.75 8.56
N LEU A 51 16.69 -4.68 8.22
CA LEU A 51 16.28 -3.65 9.20
C LEU A 51 15.33 -4.22 10.26
N ASP A 52 14.43 -5.13 9.89
CA ASP A 52 13.56 -5.83 10.85
C ASP A 52 14.38 -6.68 11.83
N VAL A 53 15.38 -7.41 11.34
CA VAL A 53 16.28 -8.18 12.22
C VAL A 53 17.03 -7.24 13.16
N LEU A 54 17.49 -6.09 12.67
CA LEU A 54 18.17 -5.08 13.48
C LEU A 54 17.24 -4.39 14.49
N LEU A 55 15.92 -4.35 14.24
CA LEU A 55 14.93 -3.78 15.18
C LEU A 55 14.95 -4.50 16.54
N TYR A 56 15.21 -5.81 16.55
CA TYR A 56 15.34 -6.58 17.79
C TYR A 56 16.54 -6.16 18.65
N LYS A 57 17.57 -5.55 18.03
CA LYS A 57 18.79 -5.08 18.72
C LYS A 57 18.66 -3.66 19.31
N VAL A 58 17.58 -2.94 19.02
CA VAL A 58 17.35 -1.56 19.51
C VAL A 58 16.72 -1.58 20.91
N PRO A 59 17.04 -0.61 21.80
CA PRO A 59 16.38 -0.47 23.10
C PRO A 59 14.86 -0.27 22.98
N ALA A 60 14.10 -0.83 23.93
CA ALA A 60 12.63 -0.89 23.89
C ALA A 60 11.94 0.48 23.71
N SER A 61 12.55 1.56 24.19
CA SER A 61 12.04 2.93 24.04
C SER A 61 12.02 3.43 22.59
N GLN A 62 12.97 3.02 21.75
CA GLN A 62 13.11 3.49 20.35
C GLN A 62 12.60 2.49 19.31
N ARG A 63 12.21 1.28 19.74
CA ARG A 63 11.59 0.27 18.88
C ARG A 63 10.33 0.75 18.17
N PRO A 64 9.34 1.41 18.82
CA PRO A 64 8.10 1.78 18.13
C PRO A 64 8.33 2.81 17.01
N SER A 65 9.15 3.85 17.26
CA SER A 65 9.46 4.87 16.25
C SER A 65 10.25 4.29 15.07
N THR A 66 11.21 3.41 15.36
CA THR A 66 12.01 2.77 14.32
C THR A 66 11.22 1.75 13.51
N LYS A 67 10.33 1.00 14.17
CA LYS A 67 9.39 0.10 13.50
C LYS A 67 8.49 0.87 12.52
N MET A 68 7.95 2.00 12.95
CA MET A 68 7.10 2.83 12.08
C MET A 68 7.85 3.29 10.82
N ARG A 69 9.12 3.67 10.94
CA ARG A 69 9.96 4.04 9.79
C ARG A 69 10.23 2.87 8.84
N ILE A 70 10.44 1.65 9.36
CA ILE A 70 10.62 0.43 8.54
C ILE A 70 9.30 0.05 7.86
N ASP A 71 8.18 0.17 8.55
CA ASP A 71 6.86 -0.09 8.00
C ASP A 71 6.52 0.88 6.85
N GLN A 72 6.93 2.15 6.97
CA GLN A 72 6.82 3.13 5.88
C GLN A 72 7.66 2.72 4.66
N LEU A 73 8.94 2.36 4.84
CA LEU A 73 9.80 1.85 3.76
C LEU A 73 9.21 0.62 3.05
N LYS A 74 8.60 -0.29 3.81
CA LYS A 74 7.91 -1.47 3.25
C LYS A 74 6.68 -1.09 2.45
N TYR A 75 5.91 -0.12 2.93
CA TYR A 75 4.77 0.40 2.19
C TYR A 75 5.21 0.99 0.84
N ASP A 76 6.24 1.84 0.85
CA ASP A 76 6.79 2.46 -0.37
C ASP A 76 7.31 1.40 -1.34
N THR A 77 8.00 0.37 -0.83
CA THR A 77 8.50 -0.76 -1.64
C THR A 77 7.35 -1.53 -2.30
N ARG A 78 6.26 -1.81 -1.57
CA ARG A 78 5.05 -2.46 -2.12
C ARG A 78 4.38 -1.60 -3.18
N HIS A 79 4.30 -0.30 -2.96
CA HIS A 79 3.72 0.64 -3.92
C HIS A 79 4.53 0.66 -5.23
N LEU A 80 5.87 0.67 -5.15
CA LEU A 80 6.74 0.59 -6.32
C LEU A 80 6.59 -0.73 -7.08
N LEU A 81 6.46 -1.85 -6.37
CA LEU A 81 6.16 -3.16 -6.98
C LEU A 81 4.84 -3.16 -7.74
N SER A 82 3.76 -2.68 -7.12
CA SER A 82 2.46 -2.58 -7.79
C SER A 82 2.51 -1.65 -9.00
N SER A 83 3.24 -0.55 -8.91
CA SER A 83 3.43 0.39 -10.02
C SER A 83 4.15 -0.26 -11.22
N LEU A 84 5.19 -1.07 -10.95
CA LEU A 84 5.90 -1.83 -11.98
C LEU A 84 5.00 -2.87 -12.64
N GLN A 85 4.21 -3.60 -11.84
CA GLN A 85 3.29 -4.61 -12.34
C GLN A 85 2.22 -3.99 -13.26
N LEU A 86 1.60 -2.89 -12.83
CA LEU A 86 0.62 -2.15 -13.65
C LEU A 86 1.22 -1.67 -14.98
N TYR A 87 2.48 -1.21 -14.95
CA TYR A 87 3.19 -0.83 -16.17
C TYR A 87 3.37 -2.01 -17.12
N ARG A 88 3.80 -3.18 -16.60
CA ARG A 88 3.97 -4.41 -17.38
C ARG A 88 2.66 -4.92 -17.97
N GLU A 89 1.60 -4.96 -17.18
CA GLU A 89 0.26 -5.36 -17.63
C GLU A 89 -0.23 -4.44 -18.75
N LYS A 90 -0.06 -3.12 -18.61
CA LYS A 90 -0.42 -2.15 -19.65
C LYS A 90 0.38 -2.34 -20.94
N LYS A 91 1.68 -2.63 -20.84
CA LYS A 91 2.55 -2.93 -21.98
C LYS A 91 2.11 -4.24 -22.66
N GLN A 92 1.85 -5.29 -21.89
CA GLN A 92 1.40 -6.58 -22.41
C GLN A 92 0.04 -6.48 -23.10
N ARG A 93 -0.92 -5.75 -22.51
CA ARG A 93 -2.22 -5.50 -23.12
C ARG A 93 -2.10 -4.83 -24.49
N ARG A 94 -1.24 -3.81 -24.61
CA ARG A 94 -0.96 -3.15 -25.90
C ARG A 94 -0.35 -4.09 -26.93
N LEU A 95 0.54 -4.99 -26.52
CA LEU A 95 1.14 -5.98 -27.42
C LEU A 95 0.11 -6.99 -27.92
N VAL A 96 -0.76 -7.47 -27.03
CA VAL A 96 -1.88 -8.36 -27.39
C VAL A 96 -2.84 -7.66 -28.37
N GLU A 97 -3.28 -6.43 -28.04
CA GLU A 97 -4.15 -5.62 -28.92
C GLU A 97 -3.52 -5.40 -30.31
N MET A 98 -2.21 -5.16 -30.37
CA MET A 98 -1.49 -4.97 -31.64
C MET A 98 -1.40 -6.28 -32.44
N SER A 99 -1.12 -7.40 -31.79
CA SER A 99 -1.11 -8.72 -32.42
C SER A 99 -2.50 -9.11 -32.94
N GLU A 100 -3.55 -8.89 -32.16
CA GLU A 100 -4.93 -9.12 -32.59
C GLU A 100 -5.29 -8.25 -33.79
N ARG A 101 -4.90 -6.97 -33.77
CA ARG A 101 -5.10 -6.05 -34.90
C ARG A 101 -4.37 -6.53 -36.15
N GLU A 102 -3.12 -7.00 -36.02
CA GLU A 102 -2.36 -7.55 -37.13
C GLU A 102 -2.98 -8.83 -37.68
N GLN A 103 -3.50 -9.72 -36.82
CA GLN A 103 -4.23 -10.91 -37.26
C GLN A 103 -5.49 -10.54 -38.06
N LEU A 104 -6.27 -9.56 -37.61
CA LEU A 104 -7.43 -9.06 -38.33
C LEU A 104 -7.05 -8.38 -39.67
N LEU A 105 -5.91 -7.69 -39.74
CA LEU A 105 -5.40 -7.09 -40.98
C LEU A 105 -4.82 -8.15 -41.94
N SER A 106 -4.26 -9.22 -41.42
CA SER A 106 -3.73 -10.34 -42.20
C SER A 106 -4.83 -11.19 -42.86
N HIS A 107 -6.06 -11.11 -42.33
CA HIS A 107 -7.26 -11.58 -43.03
C HIS A 107 -7.57 -10.66 -44.21
N ARG A 108 -6.90 -10.92 -45.35
CA ARG A 108 -7.17 -10.25 -46.61
C ARG A 108 -8.60 -10.57 -47.07
N PHE A 109 -9.52 -9.61 -46.94
CA PHE A 109 -10.82 -9.62 -47.61
C PHE A 109 -10.60 -9.75 -49.13
N THR A 110 -10.82 -10.94 -49.68
CA THR A 110 -10.99 -11.13 -51.12
C THR A 110 -12.39 -10.65 -51.48
N ALA A 111 -12.51 -9.37 -51.86
CA ALA A 111 -13.73 -8.86 -52.44
C ALA A 111 -13.91 -9.45 -53.85
N ASN A 112 -14.98 -10.22 -54.05
CA ASN A 112 -15.53 -10.69 -55.34
C ASN A 112 -14.53 -11.24 -56.35
N GLY A 113 -14.09 -12.49 -56.15
CA GLY A 113 -13.49 -13.33 -57.19
C GLY A 113 -14.54 -14.29 -57.76
N SER A 114 -15.04 -13.99 -58.95
CA SER A 114 -15.96 -14.81 -59.76
C SER A 114 -15.47 -16.26 -59.94
N GLY A 115 -16.08 -17.22 -59.24
CA GLY A 115 -15.82 -18.66 -59.39
C GLY A 115 -16.86 -19.52 -58.66
N PRO A 116 -17.12 -20.77 -59.11
CA PRO A 116 -18.25 -21.60 -58.69
C PRO A 116 -18.05 -22.23 -57.30
N THR A 117 -17.90 -21.40 -56.26
CA THR A 117 -17.58 -21.79 -54.88
C THR A 117 -18.63 -21.31 -53.87
N ASP A 118 -19.90 -21.20 -54.27
CA ASP A 118 -20.99 -20.80 -53.36
C ASP A 118 -21.25 -21.83 -52.23
N THR A 119 -20.75 -23.06 -52.34
CA THR A 119 -20.83 -24.07 -51.27
C THR A 119 -19.69 -23.98 -50.24
N CYS A 120 -18.66 -23.16 -50.47
CA CYS A 120 -17.58 -22.93 -49.50
C CYS A 120 -17.92 -21.79 -48.52
N LEU A 121 -18.77 -20.85 -48.94
CA LEU A 121 -19.11 -19.66 -48.14
C LEU A 121 -20.10 -19.97 -46.99
N GLU A 122 -21.00 -20.94 -47.16
CA GLU A 122 -21.98 -21.33 -46.13
C GLU A 122 -21.33 -22.15 -44.99
N ILE A 123 -20.32 -22.96 -45.31
CA ILE A 123 -19.54 -23.72 -44.31
C ILE A 123 -18.68 -22.77 -43.47
N ASP A 124 -18.08 -21.74 -44.09
CA ASP A 124 -17.21 -20.80 -43.38
C ASP A 124 -18.02 -19.85 -42.47
N TYR A 125 -19.22 -19.42 -42.91
CA TYR A 125 -20.12 -18.62 -42.06
C TYR A 125 -20.62 -19.40 -40.85
N SER A 126 -20.97 -20.68 -41.00
CA SER A 126 -21.44 -21.52 -39.88
C SER A 126 -20.34 -21.89 -38.90
N LEU A 127 -19.13 -22.20 -39.39
CA LEU A 127 -17.94 -22.40 -38.55
C LEU A 127 -17.58 -21.10 -37.81
N GLN A 128 -17.55 -19.96 -38.50
CA GLN A 128 -17.28 -18.67 -37.91
C GLN A 128 -18.32 -18.28 -36.84
N HIS A 129 -19.61 -18.56 -37.08
CA HIS A 129 -20.66 -18.35 -36.08
C HIS A 129 -20.47 -19.26 -34.87
N HIS A 130 -20.01 -20.51 -35.06
CA HIS A 130 -19.69 -21.43 -33.97
C HIS A 130 -18.49 -20.94 -33.15
N THR A 131 -17.42 -20.47 -33.80
CA THR A 131 -16.25 -19.91 -33.10
C THR A 131 -16.60 -18.62 -32.38
N GLN A 132 -17.41 -17.74 -32.98
CA GLN A 132 -17.90 -16.53 -32.34
C GLN A 132 -18.80 -16.84 -31.15
N LEU A 133 -19.68 -17.84 -31.25
CA LEU A 133 -20.51 -18.29 -30.13
C LEU A 133 -19.65 -18.89 -29.01
N ASN A 134 -18.61 -19.65 -29.35
CA ASN A 134 -17.70 -20.23 -28.35
C ASN A 134 -16.86 -19.13 -27.66
N ASN A 135 -16.38 -18.14 -28.41
CA ASN A 135 -15.69 -16.97 -27.87
C ASN A 135 -16.63 -16.10 -27.01
N ALA A 136 -17.89 -15.93 -27.42
CA ALA A 136 -18.90 -15.24 -26.64
C ALA A 136 -19.24 -16.01 -25.35
N HIS A 137 -19.31 -17.34 -25.41
CA HIS A 137 -19.47 -18.19 -24.24
C HIS A 137 -18.30 -18.04 -23.26
N GLN A 138 -17.06 -18.09 -23.75
CA GLN A 138 -15.88 -17.83 -22.93
C GLN A 138 -15.90 -16.42 -22.32
N GLY A 139 -16.28 -15.40 -23.10
CA GLY A 139 -16.39 -14.02 -22.59
C GLY A 139 -17.48 -13.86 -21.53
N VAL A 140 -18.61 -14.56 -21.68
CA VAL A 140 -19.68 -14.60 -20.67
C VAL A 140 -19.22 -15.36 -19.42
N ASP A 141 -18.53 -16.50 -19.58
CA ASP A 141 -17.99 -17.28 -18.46
C ASP A 141 -16.94 -16.48 -17.68
N GLU A 142 -16.08 -15.73 -18.37
CA GLU A 142 -15.11 -14.83 -17.73
C GLU A 142 -15.79 -13.66 -17.02
N MET A 143 -16.88 -13.12 -17.58
CA MET A 143 -17.71 -12.10 -16.93
C MET A 143 -18.43 -12.65 -15.69
N ILE A 144 -18.92 -13.89 -15.73
CA ILE A 144 -19.54 -14.57 -14.59
C ILE A 144 -18.49 -14.84 -13.51
N ALA A 145 -17.31 -15.33 -13.88
CA ALA A 145 -16.20 -15.56 -12.96
C ALA A 145 -15.73 -14.25 -12.30
N SER A 146 -15.59 -13.18 -13.08
CA SER A 146 -15.28 -11.83 -12.59
C SER A 146 -16.37 -11.31 -11.65
N GLY A 147 -17.65 -11.47 -12.01
CA GLY A 147 -18.79 -11.11 -11.17
C GLY A 147 -18.81 -11.86 -9.83
N GLY A 148 -18.48 -13.15 -9.83
CA GLY A 148 -18.34 -13.95 -8.62
C GLY A 148 -17.21 -13.46 -7.72
N ASN A 149 -16.05 -13.11 -8.29
CA ASN A 149 -14.91 -12.57 -7.55
C ASN A 149 -15.20 -11.18 -6.95
N ILE A 150 -15.91 -10.32 -7.68
CA ILE A 150 -16.35 -9.01 -7.19
C ILE A 150 -17.34 -9.20 -6.04
N LEU A 151 -18.32 -10.08 -6.18
CA LEU A 151 -19.29 -10.36 -5.12
C LEU A 151 -18.63 -10.92 -3.86
N SER A 152 -17.71 -11.88 -4.00
CA SER A 152 -16.92 -12.42 -2.90
C SER A 152 -16.10 -11.33 -2.21
N SER A 153 -15.48 -10.44 -2.99
CA SER A 153 -14.74 -9.29 -2.47
C SER A 153 -15.64 -8.32 -1.69
N LEU A 154 -16.86 -8.04 -2.16
CA LEU A 154 -17.84 -7.21 -1.46
C LEU A 154 -18.31 -7.87 -0.15
N ILE A 155 -18.50 -9.19 -0.14
CA ILE A 155 -18.83 -9.95 1.07
C ILE A 155 -17.68 -9.85 2.09
N ASN A 156 -16.43 -10.08 1.66
CA ASN A 156 -15.24 -9.95 2.50
C ASN A 156 -15.04 -8.52 3.03
N GLN A 157 -15.31 -7.51 2.20
CA GLN A 157 -15.28 -6.10 2.61
C GLN A 157 -16.32 -5.82 3.69
N ARG A 158 -17.56 -6.33 3.54
CA ARG A 158 -18.60 -6.21 4.56
C ARG A 158 -18.19 -6.86 5.88
N GLU A 159 -17.58 -8.04 5.83
CA GLU A 159 -17.11 -8.74 7.03
C GLU A 159 -15.97 -7.99 7.73
N THR A 160 -15.03 -7.45 6.95
CA THR A 160 -13.95 -6.59 7.44
C THR A 160 -14.49 -5.31 8.09
N LEU A 161 -15.46 -4.65 7.45
CA LEU A 161 -16.10 -3.44 7.97
C LEU A 161 -16.87 -3.72 9.26
N LYS A 162 -17.54 -4.87 9.34
CA LYS A 162 -18.21 -5.33 10.57
C LYS A 162 -17.19 -5.61 11.69
N GLY A 163 -16.04 -6.19 11.37
CA GLY A 163 -14.93 -6.38 12.29
C GLY A 163 -14.33 -5.07 12.79
N ALA A 164 -14.12 -4.10 11.90
CA ALA A 164 -13.66 -2.76 12.23
C ALA A 164 -14.67 -2.02 13.11
N HIS A 165 -15.97 -2.06 12.80
CA HIS A 165 -17.03 -1.48 13.62
C HIS A 165 -17.07 -2.11 15.02
N ARG A 166 -16.90 -3.44 15.13
CA ARG A 166 -16.84 -4.14 16.42
C ARG A 166 -15.61 -3.73 17.23
N ARG A 167 -14.46 -3.51 16.58
CA ARG A 167 -13.24 -2.98 17.20
C ARG A 167 -13.43 -1.52 17.64
N ILE A 168 -14.06 -0.67 16.83
CA ILE A 168 -14.36 0.72 17.17
C ILE A 168 -15.34 0.77 18.36
N HIS A 169 -16.36 -0.07 18.38
CA HIS A 169 -17.27 -0.18 19.53
C HIS A 169 -16.53 -0.67 20.78
N ALA A 170 -15.63 -1.65 20.66
CA ALA A 170 -14.80 -2.10 21.78
C ALA A 170 -13.89 -0.97 22.27
N ILE A 171 -13.24 -0.23 21.36
CA ILE A 171 -12.41 0.93 21.66
C ILE A 171 -13.24 2.02 22.36
N GLY A 172 -14.44 2.33 21.86
CA GLY A 172 -15.39 3.26 22.47
C GLY A 172 -15.80 2.82 23.89
N SER A 173 -16.04 1.53 24.12
CA SER A 173 -16.31 1.00 25.45
C SER A 173 -15.08 1.04 26.37
N THR A 174 -13.87 0.84 25.85
CA THR A 174 -12.62 0.90 26.64
C THR A 174 -12.16 2.33 26.93
N LEU A 175 -12.46 3.28 26.04
CA LEU A 175 -12.32 4.71 26.29
C LEU A 175 -13.32 5.17 27.36
N GLY A 176 -14.52 4.57 27.41
CA GLY A 176 -15.47 4.74 28.52
C GLY A 176 -14.94 4.24 29.88
N LEU A 177 -14.07 3.22 29.88
CA LEU A 177 -13.38 2.75 31.09
C LEU A 177 -12.09 3.54 31.42
N SER A 178 -11.60 4.38 30.51
CA SER A 178 -10.44 5.28 30.70
C SER A 178 -10.71 6.41 31.71
N ASN A 179 -11.85 6.40 32.40
CA ASN A 179 -12.11 7.35 33.48
C ASN A 179 -11.11 7.17 34.63
N HIS A 180 -10.58 5.95 34.86
CA HIS A 180 -9.56 5.74 35.89
C HIS A 180 -8.17 6.23 35.46
N THR A 181 -7.76 6.04 34.19
CA THR A 181 -6.47 6.53 33.68
C THR A 181 -6.47 8.03 33.42
N MET A 182 -7.60 8.60 32.98
CA MET A 182 -7.77 10.05 32.83
C MET A 182 -7.79 10.74 34.20
N LYS A 183 -8.47 10.18 35.21
CA LYS A 183 -8.40 10.67 36.60
C LYS A 183 -7.01 10.52 37.23
N LEU A 184 -6.25 9.47 36.89
CA LEU A 184 -4.88 9.31 37.36
C LEU A 184 -3.93 10.38 36.81
N ILE A 185 -4.18 10.85 35.58
CA ILE A 185 -3.43 11.96 34.97
C ILE A 185 -3.83 13.29 35.61
N GLU A 186 -5.13 13.54 35.80
CA GLU A 186 -5.64 14.77 36.40
C GLU A 186 -5.19 14.94 37.87
N ARG A 187 -5.10 13.84 38.63
CA ARG A 187 -4.61 13.85 40.01
C ARG A 187 -3.14 14.29 40.14
N ARG A 188 -2.28 13.98 39.16
CA ARG A 188 -0.87 14.40 39.18
C ARG A 188 -0.69 15.92 39.08
N PHE A 189 -1.56 16.61 38.33
CA PHE A 189 -1.54 18.07 38.24
C PHE A 189 -2.10 18.74 39.49
N VAL A 190 -3.10 18.12 40.13
CA VAL A 190 -3.69 18.62 41.37
C VAL A 190 -2.70 18.48 42.54
N GLU A 191 -2.01 17.34 42.65
CA GLU A 191 -1.00 17.11 43.70
C GLU A 191 0.17 18.09 43.59
N ASP A 192 0.68 18.36 42.37
CA ASP A 192 1.77 19.32 42.16
C ASP A 192 1.40 20.75 42.62
N LYS A 193 0.17 21.18 42.33
CA LYS A 193 -0.36 22.48 42.78
C LYS A 193 -0.45 22.58 44.31
N TYR A 194 -0.83 21.50 44.99
CA TYR A 194 -0.87 21.49 46.46
C TYR A 194 0.52 21.51 47.08
N VAL A 195 1.49 20.78 46.50
CA VAL A 195 2.88 20.79 46.96
C VAL A 195 3.52 22.17 46.78
N MET A 196 3.28 22.82 45.64
CA MET A 196 3.74 24.19 45.38
C MET A 196 3.16 25.19 46.39
N LEU A 197 1.85 25.13 46.65
CA LEU A 197 1.19 26.03 47.60
C LEU A 197 1.69 25.82 49.04
N GLY A 198 1.91 24.57 49.43
CA GLY A 198 2.48 24.21 50.73
C GLY A 198 3.90 24.75 50.91
N GLY A 199 4.76 24.60 49.90
CA GLY A 199 6.13 25.13 49.93
C GLY A 199 6.17 26.66 50.08
N MET A 200 5.26 27.37 49.40
CA MET A 200 5.15 28.83 49.53
C MET A 200 4.75 29.29 50.93
N PHE A 201 3.82 28.58 51.60
CA PHE A 201 3.41 28.92 52.95
C PHE A 201 4.53 28.66 53.98
N VAL A 202 5.24 27.54 53.84
CA VAL A 202 6.33 27.18 54.77
C VAL A 202 7.46 28.20 54.69
N THR A 203 7.85 28.63 53.50
CA THR A 203 8.90 29.65 53.34
C THR A 203 8.48 31.00 53.92
N LEU A 204 7.23 31.42 53.71
CA LEU A 204 6.68 32.64 54.31
C LEU A 204 6.67 32.60 55.84
N LEU A 205 6.30 31.45 56.42
CA LEU A 205 6.27 31.24 57.87
C LEU A 205 7.68 31.31 58.47
N ILE A 206 8.67 30.66 57.83
CA ILE A 206 10.08 30.71 58.26
C ILE A 206 10.60 32.16 58.23
N ILE A 207 10.33 32.91 57.17
CA ILE A 207 10.74 34.31 57.06
C ILE A 207 10.09 35.16 58.16
N ALA A 208 8.78 34.99 58.40
CA ALA A 208 8.07 35.71 59.45
C ALA A 208 8.63 35.40 60.86
N LEU A 209 8.96 34.14 61.13
CA LEU A 209 9.54 33.70 62.41
C LEU A 209 10.93 34.32 62.63
N VAL A 210 11.77 34.35 61.59
CA VAL A 210 13.09 34.98 61.66
C VAL A 210 12.95 36.48 61.91
N ILE A 211 12.05 37.17 61.22
CA ILE A 211 11.81 38.60 61.43
C ILE A 211 11.33 38.85 62.86
N TYR A 212 10.39 38.05 63.36
CA TYR A 212 9.90 38.19 64.74
C TYR A 212 11.04 38.04 65.76
N PHE A 213 11.90 37.05 65.61
CA PHE A 213 13.01 36.79 66.55
C PHE A 213 14.17 37.81 66.43
N VAL A 214 14.30 38.49 65.29
CA VAL A 214 15.33 39.50 65.06
C VAL A 214 14.86 40.90 65.47
N VAL A 215 13.57 41.19 65.32
CA VAL A 215 12.98 42.51 65.62
C VAL A 215 12.49 42.63 67.06
N PHE A 216 12.12 41.52 67.70
CA PHE A 216 11.62 41.44 69.07
C PHE A 216 12.60 40.69 69.97
#